data_AF-A0A8S2VK99-F1
#
_entry.id   AF-A0A8S2VK99-F1
#
_cell.length_a   1.000
_cell.length_b   1.000
_cell.length_c   1.000
_cell.angle_alpha   90.00
_cell.angle_beta   90.00
_cell.angle_gamma   90.00
#
_symmetry.space_group_name_H-M   'P 1'
#
loop_
_entity.id
_entity.type
_entity.pdbx_description
1 polymer ?
#
loop_
_entity_poly.entity_id
_entity_poly.type
_entity_poly.pdbx_seq_one_letter_code
_entity_poly.pdbx_strand_id
1 'polypeptide(L)' 'TAADNQPTVTIQVFEGERPMTKDNHVLGKFDLTGIPPAPRGVPQIEVTFEIDVNGILKVCYLV' A
#
# COMPACT_ATOMS: atom_id res chain seq x y z
N THR A 1 -0.45 8.31 7.06
CA THR A 1 0.33 9.11 6.07
C THR A 1 1.70 9.48 6.62
N ALA A 2 2.66 9.81 5.75
CA ALA A 2 4.04 10.17 6.11
C ALA A 2 4.25 11.69 6.24
N ALA A 3 3.35 12.50 5.69
CA ALA A 3 3.36 13.96 5.79
C ALA A 3 1.97 14.53 6.12
N ASP A 4 1.94 15.77 6.61
CA ASP A 4 0.70 16.52 6.83
C ASP A 4 0.03 16.83 5.49
N ASN A 5 -1.31 16.77 5.47
CA ASN A 5 -2.13 17.06 4.29
C ASN A 5 -1.71 16.27 3.05
N GLN A 6 -1.17 15.06 3.23
CA GLN A 6 -0.70 14.21 2.15
C GLN A 6 -1.90 13.76 1.29
N PRO A 7 -2.04 14.24 0.04
CA PRO A 7 -3.23 14.01 -0.78
C PRO A 7 -3.24 12.64 -1.47
N THR A 8 -2.09 11.96 -1.46
CA THR A 8 -1.88 10.69 -2.16
C THR A 8 -0.93 9.80 -1.37
N VAL A 9 -1.29 8.53 -1.23
CA VAL A 9 -0.43 7.50 -0.64
C VAL A 9 -0.12 6.47 -1.72
N THR A 10 1.17 6.25 -1.96
CA THR A 10 1.63 5.22 -2.88
C THR A 10 1.81 3.91 -2.13
N ILE A 11 1.12 2.87 -2.57
CA ILE A 11 1.25 1.51 -2.04
C ILE A 11 2.05 0.69 -3.07
N GLN A 12 3.12 0.07 -2.60
CA GLN A 12 3.99 -0.79 -3.41
C GLN A 12 4.02 -2.18 -2.79
N VAL A 13 3.84 -3.19 -3.64
CA VAL A 13 3.75 -4.58 -3.23
C VAL A 13 4.97 -5.32 -3.76
N PHE A 14 5.66 -6.02 -2.86
CA PHE A 14 6.87 -6.76 -3.15
C PHE A 14 6.72 -8.21 -2.68
N GLU A 15 7.34 -9.13 -3.41
CA GLU A 15 7.46 -10.55 -3.08
C GLU A 15 8.94 -10.90 -2.87
N GLY A 16 9.25 -11.53 -1.73
CA GLY A 16 10.59 -12.01 -1.43
C GLY A 16 10.89 -12.03 0.07
N GLU A 17 12.00 -12.68 0.41
CA GLU A 17 12.43 -12.91 1.80
C GLU A 17 13.48 -11.88 2.28
N ARG A 18 13.86 -10.91 1.43
CA ARG A 18 14.89 -9.93 1.78
C ARG A 18 14.29 -8.80 2.62
N PRO A 19 15.06 -8.22 3.56
CA PRO A 19 14.56 -7.15 4.43
C PRO A 19 14.38 -5.80 3.70
N MET A 20 15.06 -5.60 2.58
CA MET A 20 15.02 -4.35 1.82
C MET A 20 14.23 -4.53 0.53
N THR A 21 13.27 -3.65 0.29
CA THR A 21 12.36 -3.74 -0.87
C THR A 21 13.07 -3.72 -2.22
N LYS A 22 14.21 -3.02 -2.32
CA LYS A 22 15.05 -2.98 -3.53
C LYS A 22 15.63 -4.36 -3.95
N ASP A 23 15.70 -5.30 -3.02
CA ASP A 23 16.27 -6.63 -3.24
C ASP A 23 15.17 -7.71 -3.42
N ASN A 24 13.89 -7.30 -3.42
CA ASN A 24 12.73 -8.16 -3.62
C ASN A 24 12.09 -7.94 -5.00
N HIS A 25 11.23 -8.86 -5.42
CA HIS A 25 10.50 -8.77 -6.68
C HIS A 25 9.33 -7.79 -6.54
N VAL A 26 9.18 -6.84 -7.47
CA VAL A 26 8.06 -5.89 -7.48
C VAL A 26 6.86 -6.56 -8.13
N LEU A 27 5.77 -6.73 -7.38
CA LEU A 27 4.50 -7.24 -7.90
C LEU A 27 3.63 -6.13 -8.48
N GLY A 28 3.67 -4.94 -7.89
CA GLY A 28 2.85 -3.83 -8.35
C GLY A 28 2.98 -2.57 -7.53
N LYS A 29 2.44 -1.49 -8.10
CA LYS A 29 2.38 -0.17 -7.48
C LYS A 29 1.04 0.46 -7.83
N PHE A 30 0.37 1.03 -6.84
CA PHE A 30 -0.85 1.80 -7.05
C PHE A 30 -0.89 3.02 -6.12
N ASP A 31 -1.53 4.07 -6.62
CA ASP A 31 -1.63 5.34 -5.92
C ASP A 31 -3.05 5.51 -5.39
N LEU A 32 -3.17 5.61 -4.07
CA LEU A 32 -4.38 5.96 -3.37
C LEU A 32 -4.52 7.49 -3.36
N THR A 33 -5.35 8.01 -4.26
CA THR A 33 -5.67 9.43 -4.37
C THR A 33 -6.96 9.77 -3.63
N GLY A 34 -7.16 11.04 -3.28
CA GLY A 34 -8.42 11.52 -2.71
C GLY A 34 -8.49 11.47 -1.19
N ILE A 35 -7.33 11.38 -0.52
CA ILE A 35 -7.24 11.41 0.94
C ILE A 35 -7.53 12.84 1.42
N PRO A 36 -8.52 13.06 2.32
CA PRO A 36 -8.78 14.37 2.88
C PRO A 36 -7.55 14.94 3.59
N PRO A 37 -7.31 16.27 3.52
CA PRO A 37 -6.23 16.90 4.26
C PRO A 37 -6.39 16.66 5.76
N ALA A 38 -5.40 16.01 6.37
CA ALA A 38 -5.36 15.75 7.79
C ALA A 38 -3.91 15.74 8.29
N PRO A 39 -3.67 15.98 9.59
CA PRO A 39 -2.36 15.83 10.19
C PRO A 39 -1.77 14.44 9.97
N ARG A 40 -0.45 14.35 9.91
CA ARG A 40 0.28 13.09 9.76
C ARG A 40 -0.15 12.10 10.84
N GLY A 41 -0.48 10.88 10.41
CA GLY A 41 -0.88 9.78 11.30
C GLY A 41 -2.36 9.79 11.69
N VAL A 42 -3.15 10.78 11.28
CA VAL A 42 -4.61 10.79 11.48
C VAL A 42 -5.34 9.92 10.44
N PRO A 43 -5.04 9.99 9.13
CA PRO A 43 -5.67 9.10 8.15
C PRO A 43 -5.35 7.64 8.45
N GLN A 44 -6.42 6.85 8.64
CA GLN A 44 -6.34 5.39 8.71
C GLN A 44 -6.55 4.85 7.30
N ILE A 45 -5.63 4.00 6.84
CA ILE A 45 -5.74 3.34 5.54
C ILE A 45 -5.63 1.86 5.86
N GLU A 46 -6.70 1.12 5.62
CA GLU A 46 -6.71 -0.32 5.77
C GLU A 46 -6.32 -0.96 4.44
N VAL A 47 -5.37 -1.89 4.48
CA VAL A 47 -4.91 -2.63 3.30
C VAL A 47 -5.05 -4.11 3.58
N THR A 48 -5.81 -4.80 2.72
CA THR A 48 -6.07 -6.23 2.83
C THR A 48 -5.40 -6.96 1.67
N PHE A 49 -4.69 -8.03 1.99
CA PHE A 49 -4.04 -8.92 1.02
C PHE A 49 -4.75 -10.27 1.06
N GLU A 50 -5.26 -10.70 -0.08
CA GLU A 50 -5.91 -11.99 -0.24
C GLU A 50 -5.17 -12.79 -1.31
N ILE A 51 -4.78 -14.01 -1.00
CA ILE A 51 -4.21 -14.94 -1.99
C ILE A 51 -5.21 -16.06 -2.18
N ASP A 52 -5.66 -16.27 -3.41
CA ASP A 52 -6.56 -17.36 -3.73
C ASP A 52 -5.83 -18.70 -3.92
N VAL A 53 -6.59 -19.77 -4.09
CA VAL A 53 -6.05 -21.13 -4.30
C VAL A 53 -5.22 -21.28 -5.60
N ASN A 54 -5.34 -20.34 -6.54
CA ASN A 54 -4.56 -20.31 -7.78
C ASN A 54 -3.26 -19.52 -7.62
N GLY A 55 -3.02 -18.92 -6.44
CA GLY A 55 -1.87 -18.07 -6.18
C GLY A 55 -2.04 -16.63 -6.70
N ILE A 56 -3.26 -16.21 -7.03
CA ILE A 56 -3.53 -14.82 -7.43
C ILE A 56 -3.59 -13.95 -6.19
N LEU A 57 -2.68 -12.99 -6.08
CA LEU A 57 -2.69 -11.97 -5.05
C LEU A 57 -3.65 -10.84 -5.42
N LYS A 58 -4.69 -10.66 -4.61
CA LYS A 58 -5.60 -9.52 -4.65
C LYS A 58 -5.24 -8.56 -3.52
N VAL A 59 -5.20 -7.28 -3.87
CA VAL A 59 -4.89 -6.20 -2.92
C VAL A 59 -6.07 -5.24 -2.91
N CYS A 60 -6.69 -5.11 -1.74
CA CYS A 60 -7.82 -4.20 -1.50
C CYS A 60 -7.39 -3.12 -0.52
N TYR A 61 -7.97 -1.93 -0.64
CA TYR A 61 -7.74 -0.84 0.29
C TYR A 61 -9.04 -0.12 0.63
N LEU A 62 -9.12 0.41 1.85
CA LEU A 62 -10.21 1.24 2.36
C LEU A 62 -9.63 2.47 3.06
N VAL A 63 -10.28 3.61 2.88
CA VAL A 63 -9.95 4.91 3.49
C VAL A 63 -11.14 5.41 4.28
#